data_AF-A0A7S2IW25-F1
#
_entry.id   AF-A0A7S2IW25-F1
#
_cell.length_a   1.000
_cell.length_b   1.000
_cell.length_c   1.000
_cell.angle_alpha   90.00
_cell.angle_beta   90.00
_cell.angle_gamma   90.00
#
_symmetry.space_group_name_H-M   'P 1'
#
loop_
_entity.id
_entity.type
_entity.pdbx_description
1 polymer ?
#
loop_
_entity_poly.entity_id
_entity_poly.type
_entity_poly.pdbx_seq_one_letter_code
_entity_poly.pdbx_strand_id
1 'polypeptide(L)'
;PPSAGGFASARAKLPATGAGSLWYAPPELNPPVNGAPVDVQLPVDAQGNEIPGRSDMWSVGVVLYLLLVGHNPFNIALKQSTPQAVDNEVLRLVALGQFNRRTDRWAQLHMDARDFIGVLLRVKPCARPSAAEALHHPFLKARTSKGADSSVFFHGAVSAWAAREASWRRLDGFQRLPGAG
;
A
#
# COMPACT_ATOMS: atom_id res chain seq x y z
N PRO A 1 19.38 25.05 -40.32
CA PRO A 1 18.85 24.87 -38.94
C PRO A 1 17.36 24.50 -38.96
N PRO A 2 16.99 23.24 -38.67
CA PRO A 2 15.59 22.91 -38.47
C PRO A 2 15.18 23.18 -37.01
N SER A 3 14.00 23.76 -36.90
CA SER A 3 13.29 24.24 -35.73
C SER A 3 12.97 23.16 -34.70
N ALA A 4 13.12 23.51 -33.42
CA ALA A 4 12.75 22.71 -32.27
C ALA A 4 11.25 22.39 -32.25
N GLY A 5 10.91 21.12 -32.51
CA GLY A 5 9.59 20.58 -32.21
C GLY A 5 9.46 20.38 -30.70
N GLY A 6 8.55 21.12 -30.08
CA GLY A 6 8.23 20.99 -28.67
C GLY A 6 7.67 19.58 -28.37
N PHE A 7 8.30 18.89 -27.42
CA PHE A 7 7.73 17.69 -26.81
C PHE A 7 6.54 18.12 -25.94
N ALA A 8 5.35 18.13 -26.54
CA ALA A 8 4.12 18.17 -25.77
C ALA A 8 4.04 16.87 -24.95
N SER A 9 4.21 16.99 -23.63
CA SER A 9 4.00 15.91 -22.68
C SER A 9 2.56 15.42 -22.81
N ALA A 10 2.39 14.30 -23.51
CA ALA A 10 1.10 13.64 -23.66
C ALA A 10 0.71 13.07 -22.29
N ARG A 11 -0.04 13.86 -21.53
CA ARG A 11 -0.68 13.46 -20.28
C ARG A 11 -1.59 12.27 -20.58
N ALA A 12 -1.09 11.06 -20.32
CA ALA A 12 -1.83 9.83 -20.54
C ALA A 12 -3.17 9.94 -19.80
N LYS A 13 -4.28 9.81 -20.54
CA LYS A 13 -5.62 9.71 -19.93
C LYS A 13 -5.61 8.48 -19.04
N LEU A 14 -5.69 8.69 -17.72
CA LEU A 14 -5.87 7.60 -16.76
C LEU A 14 -7.12 6.80 -17.18
N PRO A 15 -7.02 5.47 -17.36
CA PRO A 15 -8.16 4.65 -17.73
C PRO A 15 -9.23 4.75 -16.64
N ALA A 16 -10.51 4.71 -17.03
CA ALA A 16 -11.65 4.84 -16.11
C ALA A 16 -11.65 3.77 -14.98
N THR A 17 -10.93 2.68 -15.20
CA THR A 17 -10.74 1.56 -14.26
C THR A 17 -9.55 1.73 -13.31
N GLY A 18 -8.78 2.82 -13.42
CA GLY A 18 -7.48 2.98 -12.74
C GLY A 18 -6.38 2.12 -13.37
N ALA A 19 -5.12 2.46 -13.10
CA ALA A 19 -3.97 1.63 -13.46
C ALA A 19 -3.63 0.69 -12.29
N GLY A 20 -3.68 -0.63 -12.53
CA GLY A 20 -3.43 -1.67 -11.51
C GLY A 20 -4.69 -2.24 -10.88
N SER A 21 -4.52 -3.26 -10.01
CA SER A 21 -5.63 -3.77 -9.20
C SER A 21 -6.07 -2.67 -8.23
N LEU A 22 -7.32 -2.20 -8.36
CA LEU A 22 -7.94 -1.11 -7.60
C LEU A 22 -7.56 -1.08 -6.11
N TRP A 23 -7.43 -2.26 -5.52
CA TRP A 23 -7.13 -2.50 -4.10
C TRP A 23 -5.72 -2.10 -3.64
N TYR A 24 -4.82 -1.78 -4.58
CA TYR A 24 -3.42 -1.40 -4.35
C TYR A 24 -3.06 -0.05 -4.96
N ALA A 25 -3.91 0.50 -5.83
CA ALA A 25 -3.63 1.77 -6.49
C ALA A 25 -3.69 2.93 -5.49
N PRO A 26 -2.76 3.90 -5.59
CA PRO A 26 -2.76 5.07 -4.73
C PRO A 26 -3.84 6.08 -5.15
N PRO A 27 -4.28 6.97 -4.23
CA PRO A 27 -5.34 7.96 -4.48
C PRO A 27 -5.13 8.80 -5.74
N GLU A 28 -3.90 9.23 -6.02
CA GLU A 28 -3.57 10.11 -7.14
C GLU A 28 -3.70 9.45 -8.53
N LEU A 29 -3.79 8.12 -8.59
CA LEU A 29 -4.00 7.38 -9.85
C LEU A 29 -5.44 6.92 -10.05
N ASN A 30 -6.32 7.21 -9.09
CA ASN A 30 -7.72 6.80 -9.10
C ASN A 30 -8.63 7.91 -9.69
N PRO A 31 -9.80 7.54 -10.24
CA PRO A 31 -10.78 8.52 -10.66
C PRO A 31 -11.26 9.38 -9.48
N PRO A 32 -11.66 10.65 -9.71
CA PRO A 32 -12.21 11.51 -8.67
C PRO A 32 -13.46 10.88 -8.04
N VAL A 33 -13.55 10.96 -6.71
CA VAL A 33 -14.70 10.48 -5.94
C VAL A 33 -15.45 11.67 -5.35
N ASN A 34 -16.78 11.69 -5.49
CA ASN A 34 -17.60 12.76 -4.93
C ASN A 34 -17.40 12.87 -3.40
N GLY A 35 -17.09 14.07 -2.93
CA GLY A 35 -16.91 14.36 -1.50
C GLY A 35 -15.52 14.03 -0.94
N ALA A 36 -14.55 13.59 -1.75
CA ALA A 36 -13.16 13.44 -1.35
C ALA A 36 -12.29 14.57 -1.93
N PRO A 37 -11.21 15.01 -1.23
CA PRO A 37 -10.33 16.06 -1.74
C PRO A 37 -9.69 15.63 -3.07
N VAL A 38 -9.91 16.42 -4.11
CA VAL A 38 -9.34 16.23 -5.45
C VAL A 38 -7.95 16.86 -5.49
N ASP A 39 -7.01 16.36 -4.69
CA ASP A 39 -5.61 16.81 -4.76
C ASP A 39 -4.88 15.89 -5.77
N VAL A 40 -5.16 16.13 -7.06
CA VAL A 40 -4.73 15.35 -8.24
C VAL A 40 -3.34 15.72 -8.75
N GLN A 41 -2.54 16.44 -7.96
CA GLN A 41 -1.15 16.71 -8.33
C GLN A 41 -0.26 15.49 -8.00
N LEU A 42 0.46 15.00 -9.02
CA LEU A 42 1.62 14.14 -8.81
C LEU A 42 2.60 14.86 -7.87
N PRO A 43 3.26 14.13 -6.94
CA PRO A 43 4.21 14.75 -6.03
C PRO A 43 5.30 15.43 -6.85
N VAL A 44 5.56 16.71 -6.60
CA VAL A 44 6.69 17.42 -7.20
C VAL A 44 7.70 17.81 -6.12
N ASP A 45 9.00 17.81 -6.46
CA ASP A 45 10.07 18.29 -5.59
C ASP A 45 10.02 19.82 -5.45
N ALA A 46 10.95 20.38 -4.68
CA ALA A 46 11.04 21.83 -4.49
C ALA A 46 11.33 22.60 -5.80
N GLN A 47 11.71 21.89 -6.86
CA GLN A 47 12.06 22.38 -8.19
C GLN A 47 10.93 22.16 -9.20
N GLY A 48 9.81 21.54 -8.79
CA GLY A 48 8.66 21.29 -9.65
C GLY A 48 8.74 19.99 -10.47
N ASN A 49 9.74 19.13 -10.25
CA ASN A 49 9.85 17.85 -10.94
C ASN A 49 9.04 16.78 -10.22
N GLU A 50 8.39 15.88 -10.96
CA GLU A 50 7.72 14.73 -10.37
C GLU A 50 8.69 13.90 -9.50
N ILE A 51 8.29 13.56 -8.28
CA ILE A 51 9.06 12.72 -7.38
C ILE A 51 8.73 11.26 -7.71
N PRO A 52 9.63 10.52 -8.39
CA PRO A 52 9.36 9.16 -8.81
C PRO A 52 9.18 8.22 -7.61
N GLY A 53 8.36 7.20 -7.77
CA GLY A 53 8.23 6.07 -6.83
C GLY A 53 7.38 6.31 -5.57
N ARG A 54 6.92 7.54 -5.28
CA ARG A 54 6.02 7.78 -4.11
C ARG A 54 4.66 7.10 -4.27
N SER A 55 4.20 6.87 -5.50
CA SER A 55 3.04 6.05 -5.82
C SER A 55 3.27 4.57 -5.46
N ASP A 56 4.46 4.03 -5.72
CA ASP A 56 4.80 2.65 -5.34
C ASP A 56 4.82 2.47 -3.82
N MET A 57 5.23 3.49 -3.07
CA MET A 57 5.29 3.41 -1.61
C MET A 57 3.91 3.22 -0.96
N TRP A 58 2.83 3.66 -1.61
CA TRP A 58 1.47 3.32 -1.17
C TRP A 58 1.20 1.83 -1.34
N SER A 59 1.47 1.28 -2.52
CA SER A 59 1.32 -0.15 -2.80
C SER A 59 2.13 -1.00 -1.83
N VAL A 60 3.34 -0.56 -1.48
CA VAL A 60 4.17 -1.16 -0.42
C VAL A 60 3.45 -1.14 0.93
N GLY A 61 2.82 -0.02 1.31
CA GLY A 61 2.01 0.08 2.52
C GLY A 61 0.82 -0.89 2.53
N VAL A 62 0.11 -1.03 1.41
CA VAL A 62 -1.02 -1.97 1.26
C VAL A 62 -0.53 -3.41 1.40
N VAL A 63 0.55 -3.78 0.71
CA VAL A 63 1.15 -5.12 0.79
C VAL A 63 1.67 -5.40 2.19
N LEU A 64 2.34 -4.45 2.84
CA LEU A 64 2.82 -4.62 4.22
C LEU A 64 1.66 -4.86 5.20
N TYR A 65 0.58 -4.10 5.10
CA TYR A 65 -0.62 -4.33 5.90
C TYR A 65 -1.16 -5.74 5.65
N LEU A 66 -1.29 -6.14 4.38
CA LEU A 66 -1.75 -7.48 4.00
C LEU A 66 -0.87 -8.58 4.62
N LEU A 67 0.44 -8.41 4.60
CA LEU A 67 1.37 -9.38 5.17
C LEU A 67 1.25 -9.45 6.69
N LEU A 68 1.11 -8.34 7.40
CA LEU A 68 1.06 -8.35 8.86
C LEU A 68 -0.33 -8.75 9.37
N VAL A 69 -1.38 -8.10 8.88
CA VAL A 69 -2.77 -8.27 9.35
C VAL A 69 -3.46 -9.45 8.66
N GLY A 70 -3.07 -9.83 7.44
CA GLY A 70 -3.59 -11.02 6.73
C GLY A 70 -4.90 -10.80 5.95
N HIS A 71 -5.28 -9.55 5.70
CA HIS A 71 -6.31 -9.17 4.73
C HIS A 71 -6.01 -7.78 4.17
N ASN A 72 -6.69 -7.37 3.10
CA ASN A 72 -6.48 -6.04 2.51
C ASN A 72 -6.93 -4.92 3.48
N PRO A 73 -6.21 -3.78 3.58
CA PRO A 73 -6.58 -2.65 4.44
C PRO A 73 -7.98 -2.06 4.18
N PHE A 74 -8.50 -2.18 2.96
CA PHE A 74 -9.80 -1.64 2.55
C PHE A 74 -10.91 -2.69 2.59
N ASN A 75 -10.69 -3.83 3.27
CA ASN A 75 -11.65 -4.95 3.32
C ASN A 75 -13.05 -4.59 3.83
N ILE A 76 -13.22 -3.46 4.53
CA ILE A 76 -14.53 -2.97 4.95
C ILE A 76 -15.46 -2.66 3.75
N ALA A 77 -14.89 -2.40 2.57
CA ALA A 77 -15.65 -2.25 1.32
C ALA A 77 -16.39 -3.53 0.91
N LEU A 78 -15.92 -4.71 1.33
CA LEU A 78 -16.60 -5.98 1.05
C LEU A 78 -17.96 -6.12 1.73
N LYS A 79 -18.33 -5.20 2.63
CA LYS A 79 -19.67 -5.16 3.25
C LYS A 79 -20.75 -4.65 2.31
N GLN A 80 -20.38 -4.10 1.15
CA GLN A 80 -21.33 -3.58 0.18
C GLN A 80 -22.04 -4.71 -0.57
N SER A 81 -23.30 -4.50 -0.94
CA SER A 81 -24.17 -5.55 -1.47
C SER A 81 -23.88 -5.94 -2.92
N THR A 82 -23.16 -5.12 -3.68
CA THR A 82 -22.87 -5.35 -5.11
C THR A 82 -21.40 -5.10 -5.41
N PRO A 83 -20.80 -5.80 -6.41
CA PRO A 83 -19.40 -5.56 -6.80
C PRO A 83 -19.10 -4.10 -7.13
N GLN A 84 -20.02 -3.41 -7.82
CA GLN A 84 -19.86 -1.98 -8.16
C GLN A 84 -19.85 -1.09 -6.91
N ALA A 85 -20.68 -1.41 -5.91
CA ALA A 85 -20.68 -0.68 -4.64
C ALA A 85 -19.40 -0.96 -3.84
N VAL A 86 -18.85 -2.17 -3.92
CA VAL A 86 -17.53 -2.51 -3.34
C VAL A 86 -16.45 -1.63 -3.96
N ASP A 87 -16.35 -1.57 -5.29
CA ASP A 87 -15.32 -0.79 -5.98
C ASP A 87 -15.42 0.71 -5.64
N ASN A 88 -16.63 1.26 -5.65
CA ASN A 88 -16.88 2.65 -5.26
C ASN A 88 -16.48 2.93 -3.80
N GLU A 89 -16.74 1.99 -2.89
CA GLU A 89 -16.35 2.13 -1.49
C GLU A 89 -14.84 2.01 -1.32
N VAL A 90 -14.15 1.14 -2.07
CA VAL A 90 -12.67 1.11 -2.10
C VAL A 90 -12.12 2.46 -2.53
N LEU A 91 -12.62 3.00 -3.65
CA LEU A 91 -12.21 4.32 -4.15
C LEU A 91 -12.39 5.41 -3.09
N ARG A 92 -13.56 5.44 -2.43
CA ARG A 92 -13.86 6.41 -1.37
C ARG A 92 -12.90 6.28 -0.18
N LEU A 93 -12.64 5.06 0.27
CA LEU A 93 -11.76 4.78 1.40
C LEU A 93 -10.30 5.15 1.10
N VAL A 94 -9.81 4.80 -0.09
CA VAL A 94 -8.49 5.16 -0.58
C VAL A 94 -8.35 6.68 -0.63
N ALA A 95 -9.31 7.40 -1.23
CA ALA A 95 -9.28 8.85 -1.34
C ALA A 95 -9.28 9.56 0.02
N LEU A 96 -9.89 8.96 1.05
CA LEU A 96 -9.90 9.49 2.42
C LEU A 96 -8.73 8.99 3.27
N GLY A 97 -7.89 8.08 2.78
CA GLY A 97 -6.85 7.42 3.56
C GLY A 97 -7.40 6.59 4.72
N GLN A 98 -8.66 6.15 4.61
CA GLN A 98 -9.35 5.40 5.64
C GLN A 98 -9.16 3.90 5.39
N PHE A 99 -8.37 3.27 6.23
CA PHE A 99 -8.20 1.82 6.22
C PHE A 99 -8.59 1.19 7.56
N ASN A 100 -8.83 -0.11 7.55
CA ASN A 100 -9.29 -0.83 8.71
C ASN A 100 -8.20 -0.92 9.79
N ARG A 101 -8.40 -0.21 10.90
CA ARG A 101 -7.54 -0.26 12.10
C ARG A 101 -8.24 -0.90 13.31
N ARG A 102 -9.39 -1.52 13.09
CA ARG A 102 -10.28 -2.02 14.16
C ARG A 102 -10.17 -3.53 14.37
N THR A 103 -9.17 -4.18 13.76
CA THR A 103 -8.98 -5.63 13.89
C THR A 103 -8.08 -5.96 15.07
N ASP A 104 -8.32 -7.10 15.73
CA ASP A 104 -7.51 -7.56 16.85
C ASP A 104 -6.04 -7.72 16.45
N ARG A 105 -5.80 -8.24 15.24
CA ARG A 105 -4.43 -8.36 14.68
C ARG A 105 -3.76 -7.00 14.53
N TRP A 106 -4.48 -5.96 14.09
CA TRP A 106 -3.93 -4.60 14.02
C TRP A 106 -3.57 -4.08 15.42
N ALA A 107 -4.43 -4.32 16.42
CA ALA A 107 -4.18 -3.90 17.80
C ALA A 107 -2.95 -4.59 18.42
N GLN A 108 -2.67 -5.84 18.04
CA GLN A 108 -1.51 -6.61 18.50
C GLN A 108 -0.19 -6.17 17.85
N LEU A 109 -0.22 -5.42 16.74
CA LEU A 109 1.00 -4.97 16.06
C LEU A 109 1.84 -4.06 16.95
N HIS A 110 3.16 -4.20 16.83
CA HIS A 110 4.09 -3.25 17.43
C HIS A 110 3.78 -1.81 16.97
N MET A 111 4.04 -0.84 17.83
CA MET A 111 3.74 0.58 17.55
C MET A 111 4.46 1.04 16.28
N ASP A 112 5.74 0.70 16.12
CA ASP A 112 6.54 1.06 14.94
C ASP A 112 5.96 0.49 13.64
N ALA A 113 5.37 -0.71 13.68
CA ALA A 113 4.75 -1.32 12.50
C ALA A 113 3.48 -0.57 12.09
N ARG A 114 2.64 -0.20 13.07
CA ARG A 114 1.43 0.61 12.85
C ARG A 114 1.78 1.99 12.31
N ASP A 115 2.81 2.63 12.88
CA ASP A 115 3.32 3.92 12.44
C ASP A 115 3.85 3.84 11.00
N PHE A 116 4.67 2.82 10.70
CA PHE A 116 5.23 2.64 9.37
C PHE A 116 4.16 2.46 8.29
N ILE A 117 3.14 1.62 8.56
CA ILE A 117 1.99 1.49 7.65
C ILE A 117 1.26 2.84 7.52
N GLY A 118 1.10 3.56 8.63
CA GLY A 118 0.45 4.87 8.66
C GLY A 118 1.15 5.91 7.76
N VAL A 119 2.48 5.98 7.77
CA VAL A 119 3.23 6.93 6.94
C VAL A 119 3.25 6.54 5.46
N LEU A 120 3.23 5.24 5.14
CA LEU A 120 3.14 4.74 3.76
C LEU A 120 1.75 4.97 3.14
N LEU A 121 0.69 4.83 3.94
CA LEU A 121 -0.71 5.03 3.52
C LEU A 121 -1.21 6.46 3.72
N ARG A 122 -0.32 7.46 3.60
CA ARG A 122 -0.72 8.88 3.57
C ARG A 122 -1.32 9.22 2.21
N VAL A 123 -2.46 9.91 2.21
CA VAL A 123 -3.17 10.27 0.96
C VAL A 123 -2.29 11.12 0.07
N LYS A 124 -1.69 12.19 0.62
CA LYS A 124 -0.80 13.08 -0.13
C LYS A 124 0.51 12.36 -0.49
N PRO A 125 0.86 12.24 -1.78
CA PRO A 125 2.08 11.52 -2.19
C PRO A 125 3.36 12.13 -1.63
N CYS A 126 3.44 13.45 -1.53
CA CYS A 126 4.57 14.17 -0.95
C CYS A 126 4.75 13.92 0.56
N ALA A 127 3.70 13.46 1.25
CA ALA A 127 3.76 13.14 2.67
C ALA A 127 4.19 11.69 2.94
N ARG A 128 4.19 10.82 1.93
CA ARG A 128 4.74 9.45 2.01
C ARG A 128 6.26 9.54 1.95
N PRO A 129 7.02 8.67 2.64
CA PRO A 129 8.48 8.63 2.51
C PRO A 129 8.92 8.12 1.13
N SER A 130 10.14 8.45 0.70
CA SER A 130 10.79 7.76 -0.43
C SER A 130 11.22 6.36 0.00
N ALA A 131 11.55 5.48 -0.94
CA ALA A 131 12.08 4.16 -0.60
C ALA A 131 13.35 4.27 0.28
N ALA A 132 14.24 5.20 -0.03
CA ALA A 132 15.44 5.46 0.76
C ALA A 132 15.12 5.99 2.17
N GLU A 133 14.20 6.94 2.31
CA GLU A 133 13.72 7.42 3.62
C GLU A 133 13.07 6.29 4.43
N ALA A 134 12.24 5.47 3.77
CA ALA A 134 11.50 4.38 4.41
C ALA A 134 12.43 3.33 5.03
N LEU A 135 13.57 3.02 4.39
CA LEU A 135 14.59 2.11 4.93
C LEU A 135 15.15 2.56 6.29
N HIS A 136 15.08 3.86 6.59
CA HIS A 136 15.57 4.41 7.85
C HIS A 136 14.52 4.43 8.97
N HIS A 137 13.29 3.98 8.70
CA HIS A 137 12.22 3.95 9.68
C HIS A 137 12.54 2.96 10.83
N PRO A 138 12.19 3.26 12.09
CA PRO A 138 12.44 2.38 13.24
C PRO A 138 11.99 0.93 13.02
N PHE A 139 10.81 0.74 12.42
CA PHE A 139 10.30 -0.59 12.04
C PHE A 139 11.28 -1.43 11.21
N LEU A 140 12.06 -0.81 10.32
CA LEU A 140 13.05 -1.49 9.49
C LEU A 140 14.45 -1.48 10.12
N LYS A 141 14.84 -0.38 10.78
CA LYS A 141 16.15 -0.27 11.46
C LYS A 141 16.31 -1.21 12.65
N ALA A 142 15.29 -1.39 13.48
CA ALA A 142 15.34 -2.31 14.62
C ALA A 142 15.59 -3.78 14.19
N ARG A 143 15.45 -4.08 12.88
CA ARG A 143 15.64 -5.40 12.30
C ARG A 143 17.05 -5.66 11.77
N THR A 144 17.93 -4.65 11.70
CA THR A 144 19.32 -4.81 11.22
C THR A 144 20.32 -4.96 12.37
N SER A 145 19.94 -4.61 13.60
CA SER A 145 20.75 -4.86 14.79
C SER A 145 20.63 -6.33 15.22
N LYS A 146 21.70 -7.12 14.98
CA LYS A 146 21.87 -8.47 15.53
C LYS A 146 21.74 -8.41 17.07
N GLY A 147 20.59 -8.78 17.63
CA GLY A 147 20.43 -8.94 19.08
C GLY A 147 19.08 -8.59 19.71
N ALA A 148 18.06 -8.17 18.96
CA ALA A 148 16.76 -7.84 19.57
C ALA A 148 15.90 -9.09 19.80
N ASP A 149 15.93 -9.57 21.04
CA ASP A 149 15.13 -10.67 21.59
C ASP A 149 13.74 -10.15 21.99
N SER A 150 12.75 -10.29 21.11
CA SER A 150 11.29 -10.29 21.33
C SER A 150 10.59 -10.03 19.98
N SER A 151 9.49 -10.74 19.70
CA SER A 151 8.73 -10.66 18.43
C SER A 151 8.51 -9.22 17.97
N VAL A 152 9.19 -8.85 16.88
CA VAL A 152 9.24 -7.49 16.32
C VAL A 152 7.95 -7.10 15.55
N PHE A 153 7.03 -8.05 15.37
CA PHE A 153 5.81 -7.88 14.58
C PHE A 153 4.55 -7.77 15.46
N PHE A 154 4.52 -8.51 16.57
CA PHE A 154 3.37 -8.63 17.47
C PHE A 154 3.85 -8.65 18.92
N HIS A 155 3.05 -8.12 19.84
CA HIS A 155 3.29 -8.31 21.28
C HIS A 155 3.26 -9.82 21.63
N GLY A 156 4.36 -10.35 22.18
CA GLY A 156 4.43 -11.76 22.68
C GLY A 156 5.18 -12.75 21.77
N ALA A 157 5.50 -13.93 22.31
CA ALA A 157 6.38 -14.92 21.69
C ALA A 157 5.86 -15.48 20.34
N VAL A 158 6.81 -15.82 19.47
CA VAL A 158 6.74 -16.30 18.07
C VAL A 158 5.76 -17.47 17.79
N SER A 159 5.10 -18.02 18.81
CA SER A 159 4.09 -19.09 18.68
C SER A 159 2.95 -18.77 17.69
N ALA A 160 2.58 -17.50 17.53
CA ALA A 160 1.60 -17.07 16.53
C ALA A 160 2.10 -17.16 15.08
N TRP A 161 3.42 -17.21 14.85
CA TRP A 161 4.03 -17.41 13.53
C TRP A 161 3.99 -18.87 13.08
N ALA A 162 4.20 -19.83 13.99
CA ALA A 162 4.12 -21.26 13.66
C ALA A 162 2.71 -21.67 13.17
N ALA A 163 1.66 -21.07 13.74
CA ALA A 163 0.29 -21.25 13.26
C ALA A 163 0.05 -20.69 11.84
N ARG A 164 0.86 -19.73 11.38
CA ARG A 164 0.76 -19.14 10.04
C ARG A 164 1.33 -20.06 8.97
N GLU A 165 2.36 -20.87 9.23
CA GLU A 165 2.84 -21.85 8.23
C GLU A 165 1.72 -22.75 7.73
N ALA A 166 0.80 -23.18 8.60
CA ALA A 166 -0.35 -23.98 8.17
C ALA A 166 -1.29 -23.23 7.20
N SER A 167 -1.35 -21.89 7.29
CA SER A 167 -2.14 -21.06 6.37
C SER A 167 -1.40 -20.76 5.08
N TRP A 168 -0.08 -20.58 5.12
CA TRP A 168 0.76 -20.41 3.91
C TRP A 168 0.93 -21.71 3.13
N ARG A 169 0.98 -22.88 3.80
CA ARG A 169 0.99 -24.20 3.14
C ARG A 169 -0.22 -24.46 2.24
N ARG A 170 -1.34 -23.77 2.49
CA ARG A 170 -2.52 -23.82 1.60
C ARG A 170 -2.33 -23.02 0.31
N LEU A 171 -1.39 -22.09 0.27
CA LEU A 171 -1.02 -21.29 -0.90
C LEU A 171 0.13 -21.93 -1.72
N ASP A 172 0.85 -22.92 -1.18
CA ASP A 172 1.91 -23.67 -1.87
C ASP A 172 1.41 -24.42 -3.12
N GLY A 173 0.09 -24.54 -3.30
CA GLY A 173 -0.53 -25.06 -4.52
C GLY A 173 -0.20 -24.25 -5.78
N PHE A 174 0.23 -22.99 -5.65
CA PHE A 174 0.60 -22.13 -6.79
C PHE A 174 2.03 -22.32 -7.30
N GLN A 175 2.89 -23.06 -6.59
CA GLN A 175 4.29 -23.30 -7.01
C GLN A 175 4.52 -24.62 -7.74
N ARG A 176 3.49 -25.47 -7.88
CA ARG A 176 3.61 -26.70 -8.69
C ARG A 176 3.38 -26.35 -10.16
N LEU A 177 4.45 -25.96 -10.85
CA LEU A 177 4.48 -26.07 -12.31
C LEU A 177 4.25 -27.56 -12.65
N PRO A 178 3.27 -27.90 -13.49
CA PRO A 178 3.16 -29.27 -13.99
C PRO A 178 4.47 -29.58 -14.72
N GLY A 179 5.20 -30.58 -14.23
CA GLY A 179 6.40 -31.07 -14.87
C GLY A 179 6.10 -31.39 -16.32
N ALA A 180 6.92 -30.86 -17.22
CA ALA A 180 7.01 -31.33 -18.59
C ALA A 180 7.34 -32.83 -18.56
N GLY A 181 6.37 -33.65 -18.92
CA GLY A 181 6.52 -35.06 -19.25
C GLY A 181 6.25 -35.23 -20.74
#